data_AF-A0A835SXJ6-F1
#
_entry.id   AF-A0A835SXJ6-F1
#
_cell.length_a   1.000
_cell.length_b   1.000
_cell.length_c   1.000
_cell.angle_alpha   90.00
_cell.angle_beta   90.00
_cell.angle_gamma   90.00
#
_symmetry.space_group_name_H-M   'P 1'
#
loop_
_entity.id
_entity.type
_entity.pdbx_description
1 polymer ?
#
loop_
_entity_poly.entity_id
_entity_poly.type
_entity_poly.pdbx_seq_one_letter_code
_entity_poly.pdbx_strand_id
1 'polypeptide(L)'
;MPAAKSAANSVTAAERPQPSAGPWTPHAVRDPVLAALSALLLYMVCWIFMFPATSWNGWLPGHERLMTWLAEHDFVAAPRDIASKHGPHAAVKLTHILPSGVWCLCGAMQLAPPRLRAAAPRLHRLTGRVMLAAAVPVAIGYFVMEARGLVGGVHELHSVAPGSSSASSSSSSSGRGSSGGGTPDNHLALRCLNAWFVLTAAAALVQARRRRFASHGAWALRHIASGAWVVVQRLGVSAVSGVAMVAGVKWSEEARYDVFGKIAAASIVACVVGAEAYVRWGGGASLRPAAPVGGAAENESRREGEAAGGIGNGGAGPSSAAAEEQAAASARRRGPGRGNAGDQGQAVGPGAAAAARSTGSRRSSRTAGGRGGKAGDDKVE
;
A
#
# COMPACT_ATOMS: atom_id res chain seq x y z
N MET A 1 66.31 -44.56 3.34
CA MET A 1 65.31 -43.55 2.95
C MET A 1 65.37 -42.41 3.95
N PRO A 2 65.84 -41.20 3.57
CA PRO A 2 66.03 -40.09 4.50
C PRO A 2 64.77 -39.26 4.67
N ALA A 3 64.54 -38.83 5.91
CA ALA A 3 63.46 -37.97 6.34
C ALA A 3 63.65 -36.54 5.82
N ALA A 4 62.67 -36.04 5.05
CA ALA A 4 62.62 -34.67 4.59
C ALA A 4 62.16 -33.75 5.74
N LYS A 5 63.04 -32.84 6.13
CA LYS A 5 62.79 -31.77 7.11
C LYS A 5 61.77 -30.78 6.53
N SER A 6 60.62 -30.67 7.18
CA SER A 6 59.61 -29.62 6.94
C SER A 6 60.14 -28.29 7.47
N ALA A 7 60.67 -27.45 6.58
CA ALA A 7 61.10 -26.09 6.90
C ALA A 7 59.88 -25.21 7.17
N ALA A 8 59.86 -24.62 8.36
CA ALA A 8 58.89 -23.65 8.83
C ALA A 8 58.98 -22.35 8.01
N ASN A 9 57.91 -22.05 7.25
CA ASN A 9 57.69 -20.72 6.70
C ASN A 9 57.09 -19.83 7.79
N SER A 10 57.95 -19.25 8.64
CA SER A 10 57.61 -18.10 9.47
C SER A 10 57.50 -16.87 8.58
N VAL A 11 56.37 -16.74 7.88
CA VAL A 11 55.98 -15.48 7.23
C VAL A 11 55.73 -14.49 8.36
N THR A 12 56.68 -13.58 8.53
CA THR A 12 56.58 -12.38 9.36
C THR A 12 55.26 -11.70 9.03
N ALA A 13 54.35 -11.69 10.02
CA ALA A 13 53.10 -10.95 9.97
C ALA A 13 53.47 -9.47 9.87
N ALA A 14 53.59 -8.96 8.64
CA ALA A 14 53.68 -7.55 8.37
C ALA A 14 52.49 -6.88 9.06
N GLU A 15 52.79 -6.11 10.10
CA GLU A 15 51.87 -5.22 10.80
C GLU A 15 51.07 -4.48 9.74
N ARG A 16 49.82 -4.89 9.52
CA ARG A 16 48.91 -4.11 8.69
C ARG A 16 48.75 -2.79 9.42
N PRO A 17 49.10 -1.65 8.80
CA PRO A 17 48.92 -0.36 9.44
C PRO A 17 47.47 -0.27 9.89
N GLN A 18 47.27 -0.18 11.21
CA GLN A 18 45.94 0.07 11.74
C GLN A 18 45.48 1.38 11.11
N PRO A 19 44.37 1.41 10.37
CA PRO A 19 43.84 2.64 9.83
C PRO A 19 43.61 3.55 11.04
N SER A 20 44.39 4.63 11.10
CA SER A 20 44.25 5.63 12.16
C SER A 20 42.78 5.99 12.23
N ALA A 21 42.20 5.86 13.42
CA ALA A 21 40.84 6.23 13.71
C ALA A 21 40.71 7.75 13.52
N GLY A 22 40.62 8.18 12.27
CA GLY A 22 40.30 9.54 11.91
C GLY A 22 38.99 9.90 12.60
N PRO A 23 38.84 11.17 13.03
CA PRO A 23 37.63 11.63 13.68
C PRO A 23 36.45 11.25 12.78
N TRP A 24 35.66 10.28 13.24
CA TRP A 24 34.40 9.90 12.63
C TRP A 24 33.51 11.12 12.69
N THR A 25 33.62 12.01 11.70
CA THR A 25 32.68 13.10 11.55
C THR A 25 31.36 12.43 11.16
N PRO A 26 30.34 12.46 12.04
CA PRO A 26 29.07 11.83 11.76
C PRO A 26 28.30 12.76 10.83
N HIS A 27 28.81 12.95 9.61
CA HIS A 27 27.98 13.34 8.49
C HIS A 27 27.13 12.11 8.17
N ALA A 28 26.13 11.89 9.02
CA ALA A 28 24.92 11.19 8.63
C ALA A 28 24.32 12.04 7.51
N VAL A 29 24.83 11.84 6.30
CA VAL A 29 24.32 12.47 5.09
C VAL A 29 22.86 12.09 5.07
N ARG A 30 22.00 13.09 5.31
CA ARG A 30 20.56 12.93 5.19
C ARG A 30 20.33 12.56 3.74
N ASP A 31 19.85 11.35 3.50
CA ASP A 31 19.50 10.93 2.17
C ASP A 31 18.28 11.76 1.71
N PRO A 32 18.46 12.73 0.79
CA PRO A 32 17.39 13.65 0.43
C PRO A 32 16.25 12.91 -0.28
N VAL A 33 16.54 11.79 -0.95
CA VAL A 33 15.53 10.99 -1.67
C VAL A 33 14.61 10.31 -0.67
N LEU A 34 15.16 9.69 0.38
CA LEU A 34 14.34 9.05 1.42
C LEU A 34 13.53 10.07 2.22
N ALA A 35 14.11 11.25 2.48
CA ALA A 35 13.39 12.35 3.13
C ALA A 35 12.23 12.86 2.27
N ALA A 36 12.46 13.08 0.97
CA ALA A 36 11.42 13.48 0.03
C ALA A 36 10.31 12.42 -0.06
N LEU A 37 10.67 11.15 -0.18
CA LEU A 37 9.70 10.05 -0.24
C LEU A 37 8.90 9.92 1.07
N SER A 38 9.53 10.12 2.23
CA SER A 38 8.84 10.17 3.52
C SER A 38 7.83 11.33 3.58
N ALA A 39 8.21 12.52 3.11
CA ALA A 39 7.33 13.68 3.04
C ALA A 39 6.13 13.44 2.09
N LEU A 40 6.36 12.82 0.94
CA LEU A 40 5.30 12.41 0.01
C LEU A 40 4.30 11.46 0.69
N LEU A 41 4.78 10.46 1.42
CA LEU A 41 3.90 9.54 2.14
C LEU A 41 3.09 10.24 3.24
N LEU A 42 3.68 11.18 3.98
CA LEU A 42 2.96 12.00 4.97
C LEU A 42 1.91 12.89 4.32
N TYR A 43 2.21 13.50 3.17
CA TYR A 43 1.20 14.20 2.39
C TYR A 43 0.02 13.29 2.04
N MET A 44 0.28 12.02 1.68
CA MET A 44 -0.79 11.06 1.39
C MET A 44 -1.61 10.68 2.62
N VAL A 45 -1.00 10.64 3.81
CA VAL A 45 -1.74 10.47 5.07
C VAL A 45 -2.71 11.64 5.25
N CYS A 46 -2.23 12.88 5.11
CA CYS A 46 -3.10 14.05 5.16
C CYS A 46 -4.17 13.99 4.05
N TRP A 47 -3.81 13.53 2.85
CA TRP A 47 -4.74 13.35 1.73
C TRP A 47 -5.91 12.41 2.09
N ILE A 48 -5.60 11.26 2.69
CA ILE A 48 -6.59 10.21 3.01
C ILE A 48 -7.45 10.55 4.23
N PHE A 49 -6.88 11.25 5.22
CA PHE A 49 -7.56 11.50 6.49
C PHE A 49 -8.06 12.92 6.68
N MET A 50 -7.60 13.91 5.91
CA MET A 50 -7.95 15.33 6.11
C MET A 50 -8.45 16.06 4.86
N PHE A 51 -8.02 15.63 3.67
CA PHE A 51 -8.18 16.35 2.41
C PHE A 51 -9.22 15.70 1.47
N PRO A 52 -9.70 16.40 0.43
CA PRO A 52 -11.00 16.18 -0.19
C PRO A 52 -11.39 14.73 -0.57
N ALA A 53 -10.43 13.89 -0.96
CA ALA A 53 -10.69 12.48 -1.21
C ALA A 53 -10.47 11.61 0.05
N THR A 54 -11.11 11.97 1.16
CA THR A 54 -10.92 11.26 2.43
C THR A 54 -11.68 9.94 2.49
N SER A 55 -11.15 9.05 3.34
CA SER A 55 -11.89 7.94 3.94
C SER A 55 -13.23 8.36 4.58
N TRP A 56 -13.40 9.64 4.93
CA TRP A 56 -14.59 10.14 5.58
C TRP A 56 -15.77 10.36 4.66
N ASN A 57 -15.59 10.38 3.33
CA ASN A 57 -16.56 10.90 2.35
C ASN A 57 -18.04 10.60 2.70
N GLY A 58 -18.71 9.55 2.26
CA GLY A 58 -20.12 9.29 2.71
C GLY A 58 -20.37 8.95 4.19
N TRP A 59 -19.49 9.31 5.14
CA TRP A 59 -19.64 9.00 6.58
C TRP A 59 -19.83 10.23 7.47
N LEU A 60 -19.30 11.39 7.07
CA LEU A 60 -19.40 12.63 7.84
C LEU A 60 -20.09 13.73 7.00
N PRO A 61 -21.34 14.13 7.31
CA PRO A 61 -22.07 15.15 6.55
C PRO A 61 -21.36 16.52 6.48
N GLY A 62 -20.53 16.85 7.48
CA GLY A 62 -19.70 18.06 7.45
C GLY A 62 -18.62 18.00 6.36
N HIS A 63 -18.06 16.81 6.12
CA HIS A 63 -17.03 16.61 5.10
C HIS A 63 -17.63 16.72 3.69
N GLU A 64 -18.81 16.17 3.43
CA GLU A 64 -19.49 16.31 2.13
C GLU A 64 -19.80 17.77 1.77
N ARG A 65 -20.19 18.58 2.76
CA ARG A 65 -20.40 20.02 2.58
C ARG A 65 -19.11 20.75 2.23
N LEU A 66 -18.02 20.46 2.96
CA LEU A 66 -16.69 20.99 2.64
C LEU A 66 -16.26 20.59 1.22
N MET A 67 -16.55 19.35 0.81
CA MET A 67 -16.24 18.85 -0.52
C MET A 67 -16.98 19.56 -1.64
N THR A 68 -18.27 19.78 -1.43
CA THR A 68 -19.12 20.51 -2.37
C THR A 68 -18.60 21.94 -2.51
N TRP A 69 -18.28 22.60 -1.39
CA TRP A 69 -17.70 23.94 -1.37
C TRP A 69 -16.33 24.00 -2.09
N LEU A 70 -15.42 23.06 -1.83
CA LEU A 70 -14.12 23.00 -2.53
C LEU A 70 -14.27 22.77 -4.03
N ALA A 71 -15.26 21.96 -4.43
CA ALA A 71 -15.55 21.67 -5.83
C ALA A 71 -16.20 22.86 -6.55
N GLU A 72 -16.98 23.70 -5.84
CA GLU A 72 -17.55 24.94 -6.36
C GLU A 72 -16.48 26.01 -6.63
N HIS A 73 -15.36 25.99 -5.90
CA HIS A 73 -14.26 26.95 -6.06
C HIS A 73 -13.14 26.45 -7.00
N ASP A 74 -13.39 25.38 -7.77
CA ASP A 74 -12.42 24.74 -8.66
C ASP A 74 -11.08 24.38 -7.97
N PHE A 75 -11.08 24.22 -6.65
CA PHE A 75 -9.88 23.93 -5.87
C PHE A 75 -9.40 22.48 -6.06
N VAL A 76 -10.31 21.59 -6.49
CA VAL A 76 -10.01 20.19 -6.75
C VAL A 76 -9.73 19.98 -8.22
N ALA A 77 -8.44 19.83 -8.53
CA ALA A 77 -7.88 19.49 -9.83
C ALA A 77 -8.44 18.21 -10.48
N ALA A 78 -8.92 17.26 -9.66
CA ALA A 78 -9.45 16.00 -10.15
C ALA A 78 -10.92 16.14 -10.59
N PRO A 79 -11.38 15.34 -11.58
CA PRO A 79 -12.81 15.19 -11.88
C PRO A 79 -13.65 14.95 -10.62
N ARG A 80 -14.81 15.60 -10.53
CA ARG A 80 -15.66 15.62 -9.32
C ARG A 80 -16.16 14.22 -8.96
N ASP A 81 -16.47 13.43 -9.97
CA ASP A 81 -16.84 12.03 -9.85
C ASP A 81 -15.67 11.21 -9.30
N ILE A 82 -14.42 11.42 -9.74
CA ILE A 82 -13.24 10.73 -9.19
C ILE A 82 -13.03 11.04 -7.71
N ALA A 83 -13.26 12.29 -7.28
CA ALA A 83 -13.13 12.67 -5.87
C ALA A 83 -14.24 12.04 -5.00
N SER A 84 -15.43 11.84 -5.56
CA SER A 84 -16.60 11.34 -4.84
C SER A 84 -16.90 9.85 -5.03
N LYS A 85 -16.24 9.18 -5.98
CA LYS A 85 -16.59 7.81 -6.42
C LYS A 85 -16.59 6.77 -5.31
N HIS A 86 -15.83 6.98 -4.24
CA HIS A 86 -15.76 6.05 -3.12
C HIS A 86 -16.78 6.32 -2.01
N GLY A 87 -17.52 7.43 -2.08
CA GLY A 87 -18.51 7.88 -1.11
C GLY A 87 -19.46 6.78 -0.63
N PRO A 88 -20.21 6.12 -1.55
CA PRO A 88 -21.19 5.10 -1.20
C PRO A 88 -20.59 3.71 -0.93
N HIS A 89 -19.30 3.50 -1.17
CA HIS A 89 -18.68 2.17 -1.15
C HIS A 89 -17.90 1.92 0.13
N ALA A 90 -18.60 1.65 1.23
CA ALA A 90 -18.00 1.38 2.55
C ALA A 90 -16.91 0.30 2.50
N ALA A 91 -17.14 -0.80 1.75
CA ALA A 91 -16.14 -1.84 1.60
C ALA A 91 -14.84 -1.34 0.94
N VAL A 92 -14.90 -0.49 -0.09
CA VAL A 92 -13.69 0.10 -0.71
C VAL A 92 -12.94 0.96 0.30
N LYS A 93 -13.65 1.74 1.12
CA LYS A 93 -13.02 2.56 2.16
C LYS A 93 -12.26 1.70 3.18
N LEU A 94 -12.89 0.61 3.64
CA LEU A 94 -12.33 -0.28 4.66
C LEU A 94 -11.21 -1.17 4.14
N THR A 95 -11.30 -1.63 2.89
CA THR A 95 -10.28 -2.52 2.32
C THR A 95 -9.16 -1.76 1.64
N HIS A 96 -9.42 -0.63 1.00
CA HIS A 96 -8.40 0.07 0.21
C HIS A 96 -7.94 1.38 0.86
N ILE A 97 -8.84 2.32 1.09
CA ILE A 97 -8.49 3.72 1.42
C ILE A 97 -7.89 3.84 2.83
N LEU A 98 -8.58 3.35 3.85
CA LEU A 98 -8.10 3.43 5.24
C LEU A 98 -6.79 2.66 5.43
N PRO A 99 -6.66 1.40 4.95
CA PRO A 99 -5.39 0.70 5.03
C PRO A 99 -4.27 1.37 4.25
N SER A 100 -4.55 2.05 3.13
CA SER A 100 -3.55 2.83 2.40
C SER A 100 -3.01 3.98 3.26
N GLY A 101 -3.87 4.67 4.01
CA GLY A 101 -3.43 5.73 4.93
C GLY A 101 -2.52 5.21 6.04
N VAL A 102 -2.87 4.07 6.65
CA VAL A 102 -2.04 3.39 7.65
C VAL A 102 -0.71 2.94 7.03
N TRP A 103 -0.76 2.37 5.82
CA TRP A 103 0.42 1.93 5.08
C TRP A 103 1.35 3.10 4.77
N CYS A 104 0.83 4.25 4.31
CA CYS A 104 1.61 5.46 4.04
C CYS A 104 2.29 5.99 5.30
N LEU A 105 1.56 6.08 6.42
CA LEU A 105 2.12 6.54 7.69
C LEU A 105 3.27 5.64 8.15
N CYS A 106 3.05 4.32 8.11
CA CYS A 106 4.09 3.36 8.48
C CYS A 106 5.28 3.42 7.51
N GLY A 107 5.04 3.58 6.20
CA GLY A 107 6.09 3.75 5.20
C GLY A 107 6.95 5.00 5.46
N ALA A 108 6.33 6.13 5.80
CA ALA A 108 7.06 7.35 6.17
C ALA A 108 7.98 7.11 7.38
N MET A 109 7.50 6.36 8.38
CA MET A 109 8.28 5.96 9.56
C MET A 109 9.38 4.95 9.23
N GLN A 110 9.18 4.06 8.25
CA GLN A 110 10.23 3.15 7.77
C GLN A 110 11.38 3.90 7.06
N LEU A 111 11.06 5.02 6.41
CA LEU A 111 12.01 5.90 5.75
C LEU A 111 12.61 6.98 6.68
N ALA A 112 12.24 6.96 7.97
CA ALA A 112 12.71 7.96 8.92
C ALA A 112 14.25 8.01 9.00
N PRO A 113 14.83 9.19 9.30
CA PRO A 113 16.26 9.36 9.49
C PRO A 113 16.87 8.30 10.42
N PRO A 114 18.12 7.85 10.16
CA PRO A 114 18.76 6.80 10.95
C PRO A 114 18.73 7.05 12.47
N ARG A 115 18.84 8.31 12.90
CA ARG A 115 18.76 8.71 14.32
C ARG A 115 17.44 8.31 14.98
N LEU A 116 16.31 8.50 14.29
CA LEU A 116 14.99 8.12 14.82
C LEU A 116 14.82 6.60 14.87
N ARG A 117 15.29 5.89 13.84
CA ARG A 117 15.24 4.42 13.82
C ARG A 117 16.13 3.79 14.90
N ALA A 118 17.30 4.38 15.15
CA ALA A 118 18.21 3.96 16.21
C ALA A 118 17.67 4.26 17.61
N ALA A 119 16.99 5.39 17.80
CA ALA A 119 16.37 5.76 19.06
C ALA A 119 15.16 4.85 19.41
N ALA A 120 14.42 4.38 18.40
CA ALA A 120 13.20 3.58 18.61
C ALA A 120 13.16 2.30 17.75
N PRO A 121 14.06 1.33 17.96
CA PRO A 121 14.15 0.12 17.13
C PRO A 121 12.90 -0.78 17.25
N ARG A 122 12.22 -0.76 18.41
CA ARG A 122 10.94 -1.47 18.60
C ARG A 122 9.85 -0.87 17.73
N LEU A 123 9.76 0.47 17.66
CA LEU A 123 8.79 1.18 16.83
C LEU A 123 9.05 0.92 15.35
N HIS A 124 10.32 0.93 14.90
CA HIS A 124 10.68 0.59 13.53
C HIS A 124 10.23 -0.83 13.15
N ARG A 125 10.46 -1.83 14.03
CA ARG A 125 9.98 -3.20 13.80
C ARG A 125 8.45 -3.30 13.79
N LEU A 126 7.77 -2.61 14.71
CA LEU A 126 6.32 -2.62 14.80
C LEU A 126 5.68 -2.01 13.55
N THR A 127 6.08 -0.79 13.18
CA THR A 127 5.58 -0.07 12.00
C THR A 127 5.86 -0.85 10.71
N GLY A 128 7.00 -1.52 10.58
CA GLY A 128 7.28 -2.38 9.43
C GLY A 128 6.32 -3.57 9.32
N ARG A 129 5.94 -4.18 10.46
CA ARG A 129 4.93 -5.25 10.49
C ARG A 129 3.54 -4.73 10.16
N VAL A 130 3.15 -3.60 10.75
CA VAL A 130 1.85 -2.96 10.48
C VAL A 130 1.73 -2.55 9.02
N MET A 131 2.78 -1.98 8.43
CA MET A 131 2.83 -1.66 7.00
C MET A 131 2.57 -2.89 6.13
N LEU A 132 3.30 -3.98 6.35
CA LEU A 132 3.13 -5.21 5.57
C LEU A 132 1.75 -5.85 5.79
N ALA A 133 1.20 -5.77 7.01
CA ALA A 133 -0.15 -6.24 7.29
C ALA A 133 -1.21 -5.38 6.57
N ALA A 134 -1.03 -4.06 6.53
CA ALA A 134 -1.92 -3.13 5.83
C ALA A 134 -1.86 -3.29 4.30
N ALA A 135 -0.73 -3.76 3.74
CA ALA A 135 -0.62 -4.02 2.31
C ALA A 135 -1.61 -5.10 1.81
N VAL A 136 -1.97 -6.07 2.66
CA VAL A 136 -2.91 -7.16 2.29
C VAL A 136 -4.31 -6.63 1.97
N PRO A 137 -5.00 -5.91 2.87
CA PRO A 137 -6.29 -5.34 2.53
C PRO A 137 -6.17 -4.34 1.39
N VAL A 138 -5.10 -3.52 1.28
CA VAL A 138 -4.92 -2.61 0.12
C VAL A 138 -5.00 -3.37 -1.20
N ALA A 139 -4.30 -4.50 -1.30
CA ALA A 139 -4.29 -5.35 -2.49
C ALA A 139 -5.64 -6.05 -2.75
N ILE A 140 -6.36 -6.47 -1.70
CA ILE A 140 -7.73 -6.99 -1.81
C ILE A 140 -8.68 -5.88 -2.27
N GLY A 141 -8.51 -4.68 -1.71
CA GLY A 141 -9.32 -3.51 -1.99
C GLY A 141 -9.24 -3.07 -3.44
N TYR A 142 -8.11 -3.29 -4.11
CA TYR A 142 -8.00 -3.14 -5.55
C TYR A 142 -9.03 -3.99 -6.31
N PHE A 143 -9.10 -5.30 -6.02
CA PHE A 143 -10.08 -6.19 -6.66
C PHE A 143 -11.52 -5.84 -6.29
N VAL A 144 -11.74 -5.33 -5.08
CA VAL A 144 -13.06 -4.82 -4.65
C VAL A 144 -13.47 -3.57 -5.45
N MET A 145 -12.52 -2.68 -5.79
CA MET A 145 -12.79 -1.55 -6.68
C MET A 145 -13.07 -2.02 -8.10
N GLU A 146 -12.29 -2.97 -8.60
CA GLU A 146 -12.46 -3.55 -9.93
C GLU A 146 -13.82 -4.23 -10.09
N ALA A 147 -14.23 -5.06 -9.12
CA ALA A 147 -15.52 -5.73 -9.11
C ALA A 147 -16.71 -4.75 -9.05
N ARG A 148 -16.48 -3.50 -8.64
CA ARG A 148 -17.49 -2.43 -8.64
C ARG A 148 -17.39 -1.48 -9.83
N GLY A 149 -16.51 -1.75 -10.79
CA GLY A 149 -16.30 -0.87 -11.96
C GLY A 149 -15.72 0.50 -11.60
N LEU A 150 -15.01 0.62 -10.47
CA LEU A 150 -14.43 1.89 -10.00
C LEU A 150 -12.98 2.11 -10.46
N VAL A 151 -12.39 1.08 -11.06
CA VAL A 151 -11.05 1.10 -11.65
C VAL A 151 -11.20 1.43 -13.12
N GLY A 152 -10.70 2.59 -13.55
CA GLY A 152 -10.66 2.99 -14.95
C GLY A 152 -12.04 3.00 -15.58
N GLY A 153 -12.90 3.96 -15.18
CA GLY A 153 -14.17 4.18 -15.87
C GLY A 153 -13.96 4.22 -17.39
N VAL A 154 -14.96 3.82 -18.17
CA VAL A 154 -14.88 3.66 -19.64
C VAL A 154 -14.38 4.93 -20.37
N HIS A 155 -14.32 6.07 -19.67
CA HIS A 155 -13.80 7.35 -20.16
C HIS A 155 -12.37 7.72 -19.68
N GLU A 156 -11.80 7.04 -18.67
CA GLU A 156 -10.53 7.47 -18.05
C GLU A 156 -9.31 7.30 -18.98
N LEU A 157 -9.35 6.37 -19.95
CA LEU A 157 -8.15 5.96 -20.73
C LEU A 157 -8.39 5.65 -22.22
N HIS A 158 -9.62 5.81 -22.74
CA HIS A 158 -9.90 5.65 -24.18
C HIS A 158 -9.41 6.85 -25.04
N SER A 159 -9.03 7.97 -24.40
CA SER A 159 -8.66 9.24 -25.04
C SER A 159 -7.22 9.30 -25.58
N VAL A 160 -6.44 8.21 -25.50
CA VAL A 160 -5.06 8.18 -26.02
C VAL A 160 -4.98 7.82 -27.51
N ALA A 161 -6.09 7.50 -28.18
CA ALA A 161 -6.11 7.27 -29.63
C ALA A 161 -6.32 8.59 -30.39
N PRO A 162 -5.33 9.07 -31.18
CA PRO A 162 -5.54 10.23 -32.04
C PRO A 162 -6.40 9.79 -33.24
N GLY A 163 -7.66 10.25 -33.29
CA GLY A 163 -8.41 10.33 -34.55
C GLY A 163 -9.71 9.54 -34.68
N SER A 164 -10.48 9.29 -33.61
CA SER A 164 -11.85 8.74 -33.78
C SER A 164 -12.93 9.71 -33.34
N SER A 165 -13.44 10.43 -34.33
CA SER A 165 -14.63 11.26 -34.24
C SER A 165 -15.84 10.42 -33.80
N SER A 166 -16.59 10.99 -32.88
CA SER A 166 -17.83 10.55 -32.27
C SER A 166 -18.83 9.97 -33.27
N ALA A 167 -19.09 8.66 -33.16
CA ALA A 167 -20.33 8.05 -33.67
C ALA A 167 -20.90 7.14 -32.58
N SER A 168 -21.95 7.65 -31.94
CA SER A 168 -22.86 6.94 -31.06
C SER A 168 -23.28 5.59 -31.65
N SER A 169 -22.98 4.50 -30.96
CA SER A 169 -23.69 3.24 -31.18
C SER A 169 -23.81 2.47 -29.87
N SER A 170 -25.03 2.49 -29.33
CA SER A 170 -25.59 1.42 -28.54
C SER A 170 -25.42 0.10 -29.31
N SER A 171 -24.46 -0.73 -28.94
CA SER A 171 -24.41 -2.10 -29.40
C SER A 171 -23.87 -3.04 -28.32
N SER A 172 -24.75 -3.96 -27.97
CA SER A 172 -24.55 -5.16 -27.20
C SER A 172 -23.51 -6.09 -27.84
N SER A 173 -22.60 -6.60 -27.00
CA SER A 173 -21.94 -7.92 -27.03
C SER A 173 -21.20 -8.40 -28.29
N SER A 174 -20.03 -8.99 -28.03
CA SER A 174 -19.35 -10.04 -28.82
C SER A 174 -18.80 -9.66 -30.20
N GLY A 175 -17.76 -8.81 -30.22
CA GLY A 175 -16.91 -8.57 -31.38
C GLY A 175 -15.45 -8.84 -31.05
N ARG A 176 -15.00 -10.07 -31.34
CA ARG A 176 -13.62 -10.53 -31.21
C ARG A 176 -12.87 -10.05 -32.47
N GLY A 177 -11.93 -9.11 -32.31
CA GLY A 177 -10.98 -8.72 -33.35
C GLY A 177 -11.08 -7.26 -33.81
N SER A 178 -10.32 -6.39 -33.16
CA SER A 178 -9.81 -5.16 -33.78
C SER A 178 -8.35 -4.99 -33.36
N SER A 179 -7.47 -5.53 -34.20
CA SER A 179 -6.02 -5.44 -34.14
C SER A 179 -5.55 -4.13 -34.80
N GLY A 180 -5.93 -2.99 -34.22
CA GLY A 180 -5.53 -1.67 -34.70
C GLY A 180 -5.23 -0.75 -33.52
N GLY A 181 -4.00 -0.84 -32.98
CA GLY A 181 -3.44 0.17 -32.07
C GLY A 181 -4.16 0.38 -30.73
N GLY A 182 -4.94 -0.61 -30.25
CA GLY A 182 -5.60 -0.53 -28.94
C GLY A 182 -4.56 -0.41 -27.83
N THR A 183 -4.64 0.67 -27.06
CA THR A 183 -3.84 0.81 -25.83
C THR A 183 -4.04 -0.44 -24.97
N PRO A 184 -2.95 -0.99 -24.38
CA PRO A 184 -3.05 -2.21 -23.58
C PRO A 184 -4.13 -2.03 -22.51
N ASP A 185 -4.93 -3.08 -22.30
CA ASP A 185 -5.99 -3.10 -21.29
C ASP A 185 -5.45 -2.60 -19.95
N ASN A 186 -5.91 -1.42 -19.53
CA ASN A 186 -5.40 -0.76 -18.34
C ASN A 186 -5.67 -1.59 -17.08
N HIS A 187 -6.68 -2.44 -17.10
CA HIS A 187 -6.92 -3.41 -16.03
C HIS A 187 -5.76 -4.38 -15.90
N LEU A 188 -5.20 -4.88 -17.01
CA LEU A 188 -4.03 -5.75 -16.98
C LEU A 188 -2.82 -5.04 -16.38
N ALA A 189 -2.55 -3.79 -16.78
CA ALA A 189 -1.44 -3.01 -16.24
C ALA A 189 -1.58 -2.79 -14.72
N LEU A 190 -2.77 -2.43 -14.25
CA LEU A 190 -3.05 -2.23 -12.83
C LEU A 190 -3.05 -3.54 -12.04
N ARG A 191 -3.51 -4.66 -12.61
CA ARG A 191 -3.40 -6.00 -12.00
C ARG A 191 -1.94 -6.41 -11.86
N CYS A 192 -1.12 -6.19 -12.89
CA CYS A 192 0.32 -6.43 -12.85
C CYS A 192 0.99 -5.57 -11.77
N LEU A 193 0.60 -4.30 -11.65
CA LEU A 193 1.11 -3.42 -10.60
C LEU A 193 0.70 -3.88 -9.20
N ASN A 194 -0.56 -4.32 -9.02
CA ASN A 194 -1.03 -4.88 -7.75
C ASN A 194 -0.28 -6.18 -7.41
N ALA A 195 -0.05 -7.06 -8.38
CA ALA A 195 0.76 -8.27 -8.20
C ALA A 195 2.20 -7.92 -7.82
N TRP A 196 2.80 -6.91 -8.45
CA TRP A 196 4.12 -6.39 -8.11
C TRP A 196 4.18 -5.82 -6.68
N PHE A 197 3.16 -5.08 -6.27
CA PHE A 197 3.02 -4.56 -4.91
C PHE A 197 3.01 -5.69 -3.87
N VAL A 198 2.26 -6.76 -4.12
CA VAL A 198 2.22 -7.95 -3.24
C VAL A 198 3.55 -8.70 -3.25
N LEU A 199 4.16 -8.90 -4.43
CA LEU A 199 5.43 -9.60 -4.58
C LEU A 199 6.55 -8.91 -3.80
N THR A 200 6.65 -7.59 -3.93
CA THR A 200 7.67 -6.80 -3.24
C THR A 200 7.48 -6.82 -1.72
N ALA A 201 6.24 -6.81 -1.23
CA ALA A 201 5.93 -6.98 0.20
C ALA A 201 6.39 -8.35 0.72
N ALA A 202 6.03 -9.42 0.00
CA ALA A 202 6.39 -10.79 0.35
C ALA A 202 7.91 -10.99 0.35
N ALA A 203 8.60 -10.47 -0.68
CA ALA A 203 10.05 -10.52 -0.77
C ALA A 203 10.71 -9.76 0.39
N ALA A 204 10.24 -8.55 0.72
CA ALA A 204 10.73 -7.78 1.86
C ALA A 204 10.59 -8.57 3.17
N LEU A 205 9.44 -9.21 3.40
CA LEU A 205 9.20 -10.05 4.58
C LEU A 205 10.12 -11.28 4.64
N VAL A 206 10.29 -11.98 3.51
CA VAL A 206 11.16 -13.17 3.44
C VAL A 206 12.62 -12.79 3.74
N GLN A 207 13.11 -11.68 3.18
CA GLN A 207 14.48 -11.23 3.45
C GLN A 207 14.66 -10.77 4.91
N ALA A 208 13.65 -10.13 5.51
CA ALA A 208 13.67 -9.80 6.93
C ALA A 208 13.76 -11.05 7.82
N ARG A 209 12.95 -12.08 7.52
CA ARG A 209 12.97 -13.36 8.25
C ARG A 209 14.31 -14.09 8.11
N ARG A 210 14.93 -14.03 6.93
CA ARG A 210 16.26 -14.57 6.67
C ARG A 210 17.41 -13.72 7.22
N ARG A 211 17.10 -12.63 7.95
CA ARG A 211 18.07 -11.67 8.51
C ARG A 211 19.01 -11.06 7.45
N ARG A 212 18.57 -11.00 6.19
CA ARG A 212 19.33 -10.41 5.08
C ARG A 212 18.97 -8.93 4.94
N PHE A 213 19.36 -8.12 5.93
CA PHE A 213 18.87 -6.75 6.09
C PHE A 213 19.18 -5.82 4.91
N ALA A 214 20.33 -5.98 4.25
CA ALA A 214 20.64 -5.21 3.05
C ALA A 214 19.65 -5.50 1.91
N SER A 215 19.33 -6.77 1.68
CA SER A 215 18.34 -7.18 0.68
C SER A 215 16.93 -6.77 1.09
N HIS A 216 16.59 -6.89 2.38
CA HIS A 216 15.32 -6.44 2.93
C HIS A 216 15.07 -4.96 2.65
N GLY A 217 16.04 -4.07 2.93
CA GLY A 217 15.90 -2.63 2.68
C GLY A 217 15.63 -2.33 1.20
N ALA A 218 16.31 -3.03 0.29
CA ALA A 218 16.10 -2.88 -1.14
C ALA A 218 14.70 -3.34 -1.60
N TRP A 219 14.16 -4.43 -1.05
CA TRP A 219 12.80 -4.88 -1.36
C TRP A 219 11.73 -4.02 -0.69
N ALA A 220 11.98 -3.54 0.53
CA ALA A 220 11.10 -2.61 1.23
C ALA A 220 10.96 -1.30 0.45
N LEU A 221 12.06 -0.78 -0.13
CA LEU A 221 11.99 0.43 -0.95
C LEU A 221 11.20 0.21 -2.25
N ARG A 222 11.38 -0.93 -2.92
CA ARG A 222 10.55 -1.29 -4.09
C ARG A 222 9.07 -1.35 -3.74
N HIS A 223 8.75 -1.94 -2.59
CA HIS A 223 7.38 -2.00 -2.10
C HIS A 223 6.81 -0.61 -1.86
N ILE A 224 7.55 0.26 -1.15
CA ILE A 224 7.13 1.65 -0.93
C ILE A 224 6.95 2.40 -2.24
N ALA A 225 7.88 2.29 -3.18
CA ALA A 225 7.77 2.95 -4.47
C ALA A 225 6.56 2.47 -5.29
N SER A 226 6.27 1.16 -5.24
CA SER A 226 5.11 0.58 -5.93
C SER A 226 3.76 1.04 -5.38
N GLY A 227 3.70 1.60 -4.16
CA GLY A 227 2.50 2.27 -3.63
C GLY A 227 2.55 3.79 -3.76
N ALA A 228 3.74 4.40 -3.73
CA ALA A 228 3.93 5.85 -3.70
C ALA A 228 3.56 6.56 -5.02
N TRP A 229 3.44 5.84 -6.14
CA TRP A 229 3.06 6.43 -7.43
C TRP A 229 1.71 7.17 -7.38
N VAL A 230 0.76 6.73 -6.55
CA VAL A 230 -0.53 7.42 -6.39
C VAL A 230 -0.32 8.83 -5.85
N VAL A 231 0.65 9.00 -4.96
CA VAL A 231 0.99 10.31 -4.40
C VAL A 231 1.58 11.22 -5.47
N VAL A 232 2.52 10.69 -6.25
CA VAL A 232 3.14 11.40 -7.37
C VAL A 232 2.08 11.78 -8.40
N GLN A 233 1.13 10.88 -8.68
CA GLN A 233 0.01 11.15 -9.58
C GLN A 233 -0.83 12.32 -9.06
N ARG A 234 -1.20 12.32 -7.77
CA ARG A 234 -2.04 13.37 -7.18
C ARG A 234 -1.36 14.73 -7.26
N LEU A 235 -0.07 14.81 -6.89
CA LEU A 235 0.70 16.04 -7.01
C LEU A 235 0.85 16.50 -8.45
N GLY A 236 1.09 15.57 -9.38
CA GLY A 236 1.14 15.88 -10.82
C GLY A 236 -0.17 16.47 -11.33
N VAL A 237 -1.31 15.84 -11.00
CA VAL A 237 -2.65 16.34 -11.40
C VAL A 237 -2.91 17.72 -10.80
N SER A 238 -2.58 17.92 -9.52
CA SER A 238 -2.70 19.23 -8.86
C SER A 238 -1.82 20.30 -9.52
N ALA A 239 -0.58 19.97 -9.87
CA ALA A 239 0.34 20.90 -10.51
C ALA A 239 -0.15 21.31 -11.91
N VAL A 240 -0.50 20.34 -12.77
CA VAL A 240 -0.97 20.63 -14.14
C VAL A 240 -2.28 21.42 -14.11
N SER A 241 -3.19 21.08 -13.20
CA SER A 241 -4.47 21.81 -13.06
C SER A 241 -4.26 23.22 -12.52
N GLY A 242 -3.33 23.43 -11.58
CA GLY A 242 -2.97 24.76 -11.09
C GLY A 242 -2.39 25.63 -12.20
N VAL A 243 -1.52 25.08 -13.06
CA VAL A 243 -1.00 25.79 -14.23
C VAL A 243 -2.13 26.13 -15.21
N ALA A 244 -3.04 25.20 -15.49
CA ALA A 244 -4.19 25.43 -16.37
C ALA A 244 -5.11 26.52 -15.83
N MET A 245 -5.37 26.54 -14.52
CA MET A 245 -6.16 27.57 -13.85
C MET A 245 -5.51 28.95 -13.99
N VAL A 246 -4.21 29.07 -13.70
CA VAL A 246 -3.46 30.34 -13.85
C VAL A 246 -3.44 30.81 -15.30
N ALA A 247 -3.37 29.89 -16.25
CA ALA A 247 -3.41 30.18 -17.68
C ALA A 247 -4.83 30.42 -18.25
N GLY A 248 -5.88 30.34 -17.42
CA GLY A 248 -7.27 30.52 -17.87
C GLY A 248 -7.78 29.43 -18.82
N VAL A 249 -7.13 28.26 -18.84
CA VAL A 249 -7.47 27.15 -19.74
C VAL A 249 -8.69 26.40 -19.19
N LYS A 250 -9.80 26.42 -19.92
CA LYS A 250 -10.98 25.61 -19.63
C LYS A 250 -10.83 24.21 -20.21
N TRP A 251 -10.71 23.20 -19.35
CA TRP A 251 -10.66 21.80 -19.79
C TRP A 251 -12.04 21.20 -19.97
N SER A 252 -12.23 20.48 -21.08
CA SER A 252 -13.33 19.52 -21.21
C SER A 252 -13.15 18.39 -20.18
N GLU A 253 -14.24 17.70 -19.87
CA GLU A 253 -14.20 16.55 -18.95
C GLU A 253 -13.30 15.43 -19.47
N GLU A 254 -13.37 15.15 -20.78
CA GLU A 254 -12.52 14.19 -21.48
C GLU A 254 -11.03 14.52 -21.34
N ALA A 255 -10.65 15.80 -21.49
CA ALA A 255 -9.27 16.23 -21.32
C ALA A 255 -8.78 16.02 -19.88
N ARG A 256 -9.65 16.22 -18.87
CA ARG A 256 -9.29 15.95 -17.46
C ARG A 256 -8.97 14.49 -17.23
N TYR A 257 -9.78 13.59 -17.79
CA TYR A 257 -9.56 12.15 -17.71
C TYR A 257 -8.27 11.71 -18.43
N ASP A 258 -8.05 12.21 -19.64
CA ASP A 258 -6.83 11.94 -20.41
C ASP A 258 -5.55 12.36 -19.66
N VAL A 259 -5.54 13.59 -19.14
CA VAL A 259 -4.43 14.11 -18.32
C VAL A 259 -4.25 13.27 -17.06
N PHE A 260 -5.34 12.90 -16.39
CA PHE A 260 -5.29 12.07 -15.18
C PHE A 260 -4.67 10.69 -15.44
N GLY A 261 -5.06 10.03 -16.54
CA GLY A 261 -4.52 8.73 -16.97
C GLY A 261 -3.05 8.81 -17.37
N LYS A 262 -2.66 9.82 -18.16
CA LYS A 262 -1.26 10.05 -18.57
C LYS A 262 -0.35 10.30 -17.38
N ILE A 263 -0.78 11.13 -16.43
CA ILE A 263 -0.02 11.41 -15.20
C ILE A 263 0.07 10.14 -14.34
N ALA A 264 -0.97 9.31 -14.27
CA ALA A 264 -0.93 8.02 -13.57
C ALA A 264 0.17 7.11 -14.14
N ALA A 265 0.16 6.90 -15.47
CA ALA A 265 1.14 6.07 -16.16
C ALA A 265 2.57 6.61 -15.94
N ALA A 266 2.78 7.91 -16.12
CA ALA A 266 4.07 8.55 -15.90
C ALA A 266 4.56 8.38 -14.45
N SER A 267 3.65 8.50 -13.47
CA SER A 267 3.96 8.34 -12.05
C SER A 267 4.37 6.90 -11.71
N ILE A 268 3.68 5.90 -12.27
CA ILE A 268 4.04 4.48 -12.09
C ILE A 268 5.45 4.23 -12.60
N VAL A 269 5.74 4.65 -13.83
CA VAL A 269 7.06 4.49 -14.45
C VAL A 269 8.13 5.20 -13.62
N ALA A 270 7.90 6.46 -13.25
CA ALA A 270 8.85 7.25 -12.47
C ALA A 270 9.18 6.60 -11.12
N CYS A 271 8.17 6.11 -10.39
CA CYS A 271 8.39 5.45 -9.10
C CYS A 271 9.10 4.10 -9.24
N VAL A 272 8.68 3.25 -10.18
CA VAL A 272 9.28 1.91 -10.35
C VAL A 272 10.71 2.02 -10.86
N VAL A 273 10.93 2.78 -11.94
CA VAL A 273 12.27 2.97 -12.52
C VAL A 273 13.17 3.73 -11.54
N GLY A 274 12.66 4.78 -10.89
CA GLY A 274 13.40 5.54 -9.89
C GLY A 274 13.86 4.68 -8.72
N ALA A 275 13.00 3.80 -8.22
CA ALA A 275 13.37 2.88 -7.15
C ALA A 275 14.44 1.87 -7.58
N GLU A 276 14.31 1.28 -8.78
CA GLU A 276 15.34 0.35 -9.29
C GLU A 276 16.69 1.05 -9.48
N ALA A 277 16.68 2.24 -10.07
CA ALA A 277 17.88 3.01 -10.31
C ALA A 277 18.55 3.40 -8.98
N TYR A 278 17.78 3.91 -8.03
CA TYR A 278 18.27 4.26 -6.70
C TYR A 278 18.83 3.05 -5.93
N VAL A 279 18.18 1.87 -6.00
CA VAL A 279 18.72 0.64 -5.39
C VAL A 279 20.03 0.22 -6.06
N ARG A 280 20.13 0.29 -7.40
CA ARG A 280 21.34 -0.08 -8.14
C ARG A 280 22.52 0.84 -7.84
N TRP A 281 22.28 2.14 -7.62
CA TRP A 281 23.30 3.09 -7.18
C TRP A 281 23.67 2.99 -5.69
N GLY A 282 23.13 2.00 -4.97
CA GLY A 282 23.47 1.77 -3.56
C GLY A 282 22.66 2.59 -2.56
N GLY A 283 21.61 3.30 -3.00
CA GLY A 283 20.73 4.11 -2.14
C GLY A 283 20.02 3.32 -1.02
N GLY A 284 20.00 1.98 -1.08
CA GLY A 284 19.51 1.15 0.03
C GLY A 284 20.50 0.95 1.19
N ALA A 285 21.77 1.37 1.05
CA ALA A 285 22.78 1.15 2.08
C ALA A 285 22.47 1.90 3.40
N SER A 286 21.87 3.08 3.30
CA SER A 286 21.44 3.90 4.45
C SER A 286 20.29 3.27 5.25
N LEU A 287 19.56 2.32 4.65
CA LEU A 287 18.51 1.56 5.33
C LEU A 287 19.07 0.42 6.20
N ARG A 288 20.37 0.11 6.11
CA ARG A 288 20.99 -0.91 6.95
C ARG A 288 20.84 -0.56 8.44
N PRO A 289 20.59 -1.55 9.32
CA PRO A 289 20.65 -1.32 10.76
C PRO A 289 22.01 -0.68 11.09
N ALA A 290 22.00 0.36 11.92
CA ALA A 290 23.25 0.85 12.50
C ALA A 290 23.94 -0.34 13.18
N ALA A 291 25.22 -0.53 12.90
CA ALA A 291 26.00 -1.51 13.65
C ALA A 291 25.81 -1.21 15.16
N PRO A 292 25.61 -2.23 16.00
CA PRO A 292 25.52 -2.01 17.44
C PRO A 292 26.75 -1.21 17.85
N VAL A 293 26.53 -0.03 18.44
CA VAL A 293 27.62 0.83 18.92
C VAL A 293 28.37 0.00 19.96
N GLY A 294 29.63 -0.32 19.66
CA GLY A 294 30.40 -1.39 20.32
C GLY A 294 30.55 -1.32 21.84
N GLY A 295 30.14 -0.23 22.49
CA GLY A 295 30.25 -0.08 23.94
C GLY A 295 29.21 -0.84 24.79
N ALA A 296 28.13 -1.36 24.18
CA ALA A 296 27.13 -2.14 24.94
C ALA A 296 27.54 -3.62 25.10
N ALA A 297 28.16 -4.20 24.07
CA ALA A 297 28.55 -5.62 24.09
C ALA A 297 29.76 -5.88 24.99
N GLU A 298 30.70 -4.94 25.08
CA GLU A 298 31.89 -5.06 25.93
C GLU A 298 31.53 -5.08 27.44
N ASN A 299 30.47 -4.38 27.83
CA ASN A 299 29.94 -4.42 29.20
C ASN A 299 29.15 -5.69 29.51
N GLU A 300 28.53 -6.34 28.51
CA GLU A 300 27.82 -7.60 28.70
C GLU A 300 28.79 -8.77 28.86
N SER A 301 29.88 -8.82 28.05
CA SER A 301 30.97 -9.78 28.26
C SER A 301 31.73 -9.56 29.56
N ARG A 302 31.87 -8.31 30.01
CA ARG A 302 32.51 -7.99 31.30
C ARG A 302 31.63 -8.40 32.50
N ARG A 303 30.30 -8.25 32.38
CA ARG A 303 29.36 -8.73 33.40
C ARG A 303 29.27 -10.26 33.46
N GLU A 304 29.38 -10.96 32.33
CA GLU A 304 29.46 -12.43 32.33
C GLU A 304 30.80 -12.94 32.90
N GLY A 305 31.90 -12.19 32.70
CA GLY A 305 33.20 -12.50 33.31
C GLY A 305 33.25 -12.28 34.83
N GLU A 306 32.59 -11.24 35.36
CA GLU A 306 32.53 -10.98 36.81
C GLU A 306 31.51 -11.88 37.53
N ALA A 307 30.44 -12.34 36.87
CA ALA A 307 29.47 -13.27 37.45
C ALA A 307 29.98 -14.72 37.58
N ALA A 308 31.04 -15.09 36.86
CA ALA A 308 31.66 -16.42 36.96
C ALA A 308 32.71 -16.52 38.10
N GLY A 309 33.01 -15.41 38.78
CA GLY A 309 34.05 -15.32 39.81
C GLY A 309 33.51 -15.15 41.23
N GLY A 310 32.55 -15.96 41.66
CA GLY A 310 32.13 -15.91 43.06
C GLY A 310 30.92 -16.78 43.39
N ILE A 311 31.20 -17.89 44.08
CA ILE A 311 30.53 -18.41 45.29
C ILE A 311 30.69 -19.93 45.30
N GLY A 312 31.48 -20.39 46.27
CA GLY A 312 31.63 -21.78 46.61
C GLY A 312 30.36 -22.37 47.23
N ASN A 313 30.28 -23.69 47.08
CA ASN A 313 29.61 -24.68 47.92
C ASN A 313 28.65 -24.20 49.03
N GLY A 314 27.39 -24.65 48.94
CA GLY A 314 26.50 -24.72 50.09
C GLY A 314 25.06 -25.09 49.78
N GLY A 315 24.79 -26.39 49.57
CA GLY A 315 23.63 -27.08 50.16
C GLY A 315 22.19 -26.80 49.66
N ALA A 316 21.56 -27.90 49.22
CA ALA A 316 20.17 -28.31 49.45
C ALA A 316 19.02 -27.73 48.60
N GLY A 317 18.36 -28.63 47.86
CA GLY A 317 16.90 -28.65 47.69
C GLY A 317 16.36 -28.50 46.25
N PRO A 318 15.73 -29.54 45.65
CA PRO A 318 15.06 -29.41 44.36
C PRO A 318 13.60 -28.97 44.54
N SER A 319 13.22 -27.82 43.98
CA SER A 319 11.80 -27.47 43.78
C SER A 319 11.42 -27.64 42.30
N SER A 320 10.66 -28.71 42.05
CA SER A 320 9.91 -28.99 40.84
C SER A 320 8.82 -27.94 40.60
N ALA A 321 8.96 -27.09 39.56
CA ALA A 321 7.84 -26.28 39.07
C ALA A 321 7.98 -25.77 37.61
N ALA A 322 8.91 -26.29 36.80
CA ALA A 322 9.14 -25.73 35.45
C ALA A 322 9.25 -26.77 34.32
N ALA A 323 8.89 -28.04 34.57
CA ALA A 323 9.04 -29.13 33.60
C ALA A 323 7.72 -29.59 32.94
N GLU A 324 6.57 -28.98 33.24
CA GLU A 324 5.27 -29.49 32.79
C GLU A 324 4.74 -28.84 31.50
N GLU A 325 5.29 -27.70 31.07
CA GLU A 325 4.76 -26.98 29.89
C GLU A 325 5.42 -27.38 28.55
N GLN A 326 6.52 -28.15 28.57
CA GLN A 326 7.21 -28.60 27.34
C GLN A 326 6.86 -30.02 26.88
N ALA A 327 6.07 -30.77 27.64
CA ALA A 327 5.66 -32.14 27.28
C ALA A 327 4.40 -32.20 26.37
N ALA A 328 3.62 -31.12 26.27
CA ALA A 328 2.35 -31.12 25.53
C ALA A 328 2.47 -30.81 24.02
N ALA A 329 3.61 -30.31 23.53
CA ALA A 329 3.76 -29.84 22.15
C ALA A 329 4.32 -30.89 21.16
N SER A 330 4.80 -32.04 21.65
CA SER A 330 5.55 -33.01 20.83
C SER A 330 4.74 -34.25 20.42
N ALA A 331 3.46 -34.34 20.80
CA ALA A 331 2.67 -35.57 20.64
C ALA A 331 1.68 -35.61 19.45
N ARG A 332 1.78 -34.71 18.45
CA ARG A 332 0.87 -34.73 17.29
C ARG A 332 1.56 -34.74 15.93
N ARG A 333 2.33 -35.80 15.64
CA ARG A 333 2.55 -36.30 14.27
C ARG A 333 2.73 -37.82 14.25
N ARG A 334 2.03 -38.48 13.30
CA ARG A 334 1.96 -39.92 12.90
C ARG A 334 0.80 -40.67 13.60
N GLY A 335 -0.38 -40.86 13.00
CA GLY A 335 -0.76 -41.75 11.86
C GLY A 335 -1.39 -43.06 12.43
N PRO A 336 -2.13 -43.96 11.74
CA PRO A 336 -2.57 -44.06 10.33
C PRO A 336 -4.07 -44.54 10.12
N GLY A 337 -4.48 -44.83 8.87
CA GLY A 337 -5.53 -45.83 8.52
C GLY A 337 -6.85 -45.25 7.97
N ARG A 338 -7.20 -45.32 6.67
CA ARG A 338 -7.69 -46.43 5.79
C ARG A 338 -9.14 -46.90 6.06
N GLY A 339 -9.99 -46.86 5.02
CA GLY A 339 -11.35 -47.44 4.94
C GLY A 339 -12.30 -46.50 4.16
N ASN A 340 -12.48 -46.55 2.84
CA ASN A 340 -12.99 -47.57 1.90
C ASN A 340 -14.53 -47.55 1.73
N ALA A 341 -14.96 -47.28 0.49
CA ALA A 341 -16.11 -47.80 -0.28
C ALA A 341 -17.59 -47.55 0.13
N GLY A 342 -18.41 -47.36 -0.93
CA GLY A 342 -19.88 -47.50 -0.95
C GLY A 342 -20.59 -46.19 -1.34
N ASP A 343 -20.89 -45.87 -2.60
CA ASP A 343 -21.85 -46.47 -3.55
C ASP A 343 -23.32 -46.07 -3.32
N GLN A 344 -24.06 -45.94 -4.43
CA GLN A 344 -25.48 -45.58 -4.61
C GLN A 344 -25.82 -44.08 -4.55
N GLY A 345 -26.57 -43.48 -5.47
CA GLY A 345 -27.35 -43.97 -6.60
C GLY A 345 -28.46 -42.95 -6.92
N GLN A 346 -28.85 -42.92 -8.19
CA GLN A 346 -30.12 -42.42 -8.76
C GLN A 346 -30.38 -40.91 -8.96
N ALA A 347 -30.58 -40.61 -10.24
CA ALA A 347 -31.29 -39.48 -10.83
C ALA A 347 -32.81 -39.55 -10.57
N VAL A 348 -33.51 -38.39 -10.58
CA VAL A 348 -34.78 -38.12 -11.29
C VAL A 348 -35.07 -36.59 -11.27
N GLY A 349 -35.17 -35.99 -12.45
CA GLY A 349 -36.33 -35.22 -12.93
C GLY A 349 -36.67 -33.79 -12.41
N PRO A 350 -37.16 -32.89 -13.29
CA PRO A 350 -37.46 -31.48 -12.98
C PRO A 350 -38.92 -31.25 -12.55
N GLY A 351 -39.19 -30.11 -11.87
CA GLY A 351 -40.55 -29.73 -11.48
C GLY A 351 -40.71 -28.23 -11.25
N ALA A 352 -41.67 -27.65 -11.95
CA ALA A 352 -42.00 -26.23 -12.01
C ALA A 352 -42.92 -25.74 -10.88
N ALA A 353 -42.93 -24.41 -10.70
CA ALA A 353 -44.05 -23.50 -10.40
C ALA A 353 -45.05 -23.80 -9.25
N ALA A 354 -45.20 -22.79 -8.38
CA ALA A 354 -46.46 -22.23 -7.81
C ALA A 354 -46.19 -21.71 -6.37
N ALA A 355 -46.22 -20.40 -6.11
CA ALA A 355 -47.37 -19.56 -5.82
C ALA A 355 -47.87 -19.62 -4.35
N ALA A 356 -47.60 -18.54 -3.60
CA ALA A 356 -48.40 -17.97 -2.51
C ALA A 356 -47.89 -16.51 -2.36
N ARG A 357 -48.58 -15.42 -2.74
CA ARG A 357 -49.85 -14.84 -2.27
C ARG A 357 -50.03 -14.90 -0.75
N SER A 358 -49.83 -13.76 -0.07
CA SER A 358 -50.96 -13.01 0.52
C SER A 358 -50.52 -11.61 1.02
N THR A 359 -51.34 -10.61 0.66
CA THR A 359 -51.81 -9.47 1.50
C THR A 359 -50.77 -8.58 2.19
N GLY A 360 -50.69 -7.26 1.99
CA GLY A 360 -51.71 -6.23 1.75
C GLY A 360 -51.30 -5.02 2.61
N SER A 361 -51.18 -3.81 2.06
CA SER A 361 -52.08 -2.72 2.46
C SER A 361 -51.76 -1.49 1.61
N ARG A 362 -52.76 -1.08 0.82
CA ARG A 362 -52.86 0.22 0.15
C ARG A 362 -53.26 1.26 1.19
N ARG A 363 -52.60 2.43 1.18
CA ARG A 363 -53.26 3.68 1.55
C ARG A 363 -52.97 4.74 0.50
N SER A 364 -53.96 4.93 -0.36
CA SER A 364 -54.12 6.09 -1.23
C SER A 364 -54.88 7.15 -0.45
N SER A 365 -54.41 8.39 -0.46
CA SER A 365 -55.23 9.57 -0.16
C SER A 365 -54.97 10.59 -1.26
N ARG A 366 -55.98 10.73 -2.13
CA ARG A 366 -56.17 11.77 -3.12
C ARG A 366 -57.32 12.67 -2.63
N THR A 367 -57.51 13.82 -3.27
CA THR A 367 -58.48 14.93 -3.02
C THR A 367 -57.93 15.98 -2.04
N ALA A 368 -58.01 17.29 -2.27
CA ALA A 368 -58.78 18.14 -3.21
C ALA A 368 -57.86 19.32 -3.64
N GLY A 369 -57.98 19.96 -4.81
CA GLY A 369 -59.15 20.65 -5.31
C GLY A 369 -59.18 22.09 -4.78
N GLY A 370 -58.59 23.04 -5.52
CA GLY A 370 -58.60 24.46 -5.18
C GLY A 370 -58.28 25.33 -6.39
N ARG A 371 -59.33 25.94 -6.95
CA ARG A 371 -59.35 26.78 -8.15
C ARG A 371 -59.71 28.21 -7.71
N GLY A 372 -58.97 29.21 -8.17
CA GLY A 372 -59.24 30.66 -8.02
C GLY A 372 -57.93 31.42 -8.17
N GLY A 373 -57.71 32.38 -9.07
CA GLY A 373 -58.63 33.30 -9.74
C GLY A 373 -58.34 34.73 -9.25
N LYS A 374 -57.62 35.54 -10.05
CA LYS A 374 -57.48 37.02 -10.10
C LYS A 374 -56.14 37.33 -10.81
N ALA A 375 -55.99 38.03 -11.95
CA ALA A 375 -56.62 39.21 -12.55
C ALA A 375 -56.35 40.53 -11.78
N GLY A 376 -55.70 41.47 -12.49
CA GLY A 376 -55.18 42.79 -12.08
C GLY A 376 -53.70 42.87 -12.50
N ASP A 377 -53.26 43.52 -13.58
CA ASP A 377 -53.57 44.85 -14.13
C ASP A 377 -53.50 45.96 -13.07
N ASP A 378 -52.35 46.65 -13.00
CA ASP A 378 -52.23 48.11 -13.10
C ASP A 378 -50.76 48.59 -13.00
N LYS A 379 -50.23 49.00 -14.17
CA LYS A 379 -49.76 50.36 -14.53
C LYS A 379 -49.05 51.30 -13.52
N VAL A 380 -48.06 52.02 -14.08
CA VAL A 380 -47.44 53.32 -13.64
C VAL A 380 -46.41 53.16 -12.51
N GLU A 381 -45.14 53.56 -12.63
CA GLU A 381 -44.55 54.81 -13.16
C GLU A 381 -43.15 54.59 -13.75
#